data_AF-A0A3M1PIC7-F1
#
_entry.id   AF-A0A3M1PIC7-F1
#
_cell.length_a   1.000
_cell.length_b   1.000
_cell.length_c   1.000
_cell.angle_alpha   90.00
_cell.angle_beta   90.00
_cell.angle_gamma   90.00
#
_symmetry.space_group_name_H-M   'P 1'
#
loop_
_entity.id
_entity.type
_entity.pdbx_description
1 polymer ?
#
loop_
_entity_poly.entity_id
_entity_poly.type
_entity_poly.pdbx_seq_one_letter_code
_entity_poly.pdbx_strand_id
1 'polypeptide(L)'
;MSDIPINLAVEDDLSEAVLREILKQSQRPFSIGNCLKRRGYGYLKKNLRGINNAAKGSPYLVLTDLDRNECPLAVLSDWLPYPKHPNLIFRVAVVEVEAWLLAHRKAFADFLGISIDLIPHDIDSETDPKRLLIDLAKRSRKRNLRDAIVPPQGSTAKIGRDYNGQLIEFVNQNWQVAAARDCSRSLDRAMNAIIHFEPTW
;
A
#
# COMPACT_ATOMS: atom_id res chain seq x y z
N MET A 1 26.75 1.06 -7.98
CA MET A 1 26.04 -0.18 -7.64
C MET A 1 25.25 -0.60 -8.87
N SER A 2 25.20 -1.89 -9.18
CA SER A 2 24.32 -2.41 -10.23
C SER A 2 22.86 -2.30 -9.79
N ASP A 3 21.99 -1.96 -10.73
CA ASP A 3 20.55 -1.92 -10.49
C ASP A 3 20.01 -3.28 -10.03
N ILE A 4 19.06 -3.25 -9.10
CA ILE A 4 18.31 -4.42 -8.64
C ILE A 4 16.98 -4.42 -9.40
N PRO A 5 16.81 -5.21 -10.48
CA PRO A 5 15.54 -5.30 -11.18
C PRO A 5 14.48 -5.87 -10.24
N ILE A 6 13.29 -5.29 -10.24
CA ILE A 6 12.17 -5.76 -9.42
C ILE A 6 10.85 -5.56 -10.13
N ASN A 7 10.01 -6.58 -10.13
CA ASN A 7 8.64 -6.51 -10.64
C ASN A 7 7.67 -6.32 -9.48
N LEU A 8 6.54 -5.66 -9.72
CA LEU A 8 5.49 -5.46 -8.73
C LEU A 8 4.32 -6.41 -9.00
N ALA A 9 3.60 -6.80 -7.96
CA ALA A 9 2.28 -7.42 -8.11
C ALA A 9 1.36 -6.93 -6.99
N VAL A 10 0.25 -6.30 -7.38
CA VAL A 10 -0.66 -5.61 -6.45
C VAL A 10 -2.11 -5.75 -6.92
N GLU A 11 -3.04 -5.38 -6.04
CA GLU A 11 -4.48 -5.50 -6.32
C GLU A 11 -5.05 -4.30 -7.07
N ASP A 12 -4.53 -3.10 -6.78
CA ASP A 12 -5.05 -1.84 -7.29
C ASP A 12 -3.97 -0.77 -7.55
N ASP A 13 -4.44 0.36 -8.08
CA ASP A 13 -3.65 1.52 -8.48
C ASP A 13 -2.94 2.21 -7.31
N LEU A 14 -3.61 2.27 -6.17
CA LEU A 14 -3.09 2.94 -4.99
C LEU A 14 -1.92 2.14 -4.40
N SER A 15 -2.09 0.84 -4.28
CA SER A 15 -1.05 -0.11 -3.85
C SER A 15 0.18 -0.04 -4.74
N GLU A 16 0.01 0.07 -6.06
CA GLU A 16 1.12 0.24 -7.00
C GLU A 16 1.89 1.54 -6.73
N ALA A 17 1.18 2.66 -6.61
CA ALA A 17 1.81 3.96 -6.36
C ALA A 17 2.59 3.97 -5.04
N VAL A 18 2.01 3.37 -3.99
CA VAL A 18 2.65 3.22 -2.68
C VAL A 18 3.93 2.39 -2.77
N LEU A 19 3.91 1.25 -3.45
CA LEU A 19 5.13 0.44 -3.61
C LEU A 19 6.21 1.15 -4.41
N ARG A 20 5.84 1.86 -5.48
CA ARG A 20 6.79 2.65 -6.28
C ARG A 20 7.45 3.73 -5.43
N GLU A 21 6.67 4.44 -4.63
CA GLU A 21 7.20 5.49 -3.76
C GLU A 21 8.04 4.90 -2.61
N ILE A 22 7.67 3.76 -2.04
CA ILE A 22 8.51 3.04 -1.06
C ILE A 22 9.87 2.65 -1.67
N LEU A 23 9.88 2.05 -2.86
CA LEU A 23 11.13 1.66 -3.53
C LEU A 23 12.01 2.87 -3.83
N LYS A 24 11.40 3.97 -4.30
CA LYS A 24 12.10 5.25 -4.53
C LYS A 24 12.70 5.83 -3.24
N GLN A 25 11.94 5.83 -2.14
CA GLN A 25 12.39 6.36 -0.85
C GLN A 25 13.31 5.40 -0.08
N SER A 26 13.46 4.14 -0.53
CA SER A 26 14.36 3.16 0.09
C SER A 26 15.84 3.49 -0.08
N GLN A 27 16.18 4.42 -0.99
CA GLN A 27 17.56 4.77 -1.35
C GLN A 27 18.38 3.58 -1.89
N ARG A 28 17.71 2.49 -2.25
CA ARG A 28 18.33 1.33 -2.92
C ARG A 28 18.17 1.46 -4.43
N PRO A 29 19.11 0.92 -5.23
CA PRO A 29 19.12 1.06 -6.68
C PRO A 29 18.12 0.10 -7.34
N PHE A 30 16.84 0.12 -6.93
CA PHE A 30 15.81 -0.70 -7.53
C PHE A 30 15.40 -0.15 -8.91
N SER A 31 15.37 -1.03 -9.90
CA SER A 31 14.87 -0.73 -11.24
C SER A 31 13.54 -1.45 -11.44
N ILE A 32 12.45 -0.67 -11.35
CA ILE A 32 11.09 -1.19 -11.39
C ILE A 32 10.74 -1.61 -12.82
N GLY A 33 10.50 -2.91 -13.01
CA GLY A 33 10.02 -3.50 -14.25
C GLY A 33 8.50 -3.46 -14.36
N ASN A 34 7.91 -4.62 -14.66
CA ASN A 34 6.47 -4.74 -14.87
C ASN A 34 5.71 -4.71 -13.54
N CYS A 35 4.50 -4.13 -13.56
CA CYS A 35 3.52 -4.28 -12.50
C CYS A 35 2.41 -5.24 -12.95
N LEU A 36 2.29 -6.38 -12.27
CA LEU A 36 1.19 -7.33 -12.45
C LEU A 36 -0.02 -6.82 -11.68
N LYS A 37 -0.92 -6.15 -12.39
CA LYS A 37 -2.12 -5.52 -11.83
C LYS A 37 -3.35 -5.94 -12.62
N ARG A 38 -4.23 -6.76 -12.02
CA ARG A 38 -5.52 -7.16 -12.63
C ARG A 38 -6.61 -7.46 -11.59
N ARG A 39 -7.61 -6.59 -11.52
CA ARG A 39 -8.99 -6.80 -10.97
C ARG A 39 -9.09 -7.56 -9.62
N GLY A 40 -8.29 -7.18 -8.62
CA GLY A 40 -8.53 -7.47 -7.19
C GLY A 40 -7.92 -8.75 -6.59
N TYR A 41 -8.07 -8.89 -5.26
CA TYR A 41 -7.60 -9.97 -4.36
C TYR A 41 -7.58 -11.38 -4.95
N GLY A 42 -8.69 -11.79 -5.58
CA GLY A 42 -8.84 -13.15 -6.11
C GLY A 42 -7.87 -13.48 -7.25
N TYR A 43 -7.35 -12.48 -7.96
CA TYR A 43 -6.36 -12.69 -9.02
C TYR A 43 -4.96 -12.89 -8.43
N LEU A 44 -4.56 -12.06 -7.47
CA LEU A 44 -3.21 -12.10 -6.90
C LEU A 44 -2.97 -13.44 -6.19
N LYS A 45 -3.93 -13.91 -5.37
CA LYS A 45 -3.89 -15.24 -4.74
C LYS A 45 -3.68 -16.36 -5.75
N LYS A 46 -4.46 -16.36 -6.84
CA LYS A 46 -4.40 -17.41 -7.88
C LYS A 46 -3.06 -17.44 -8.62
N ASN A 47 -2.43 -16.29 -8.80
CA ASN A 47 -1.19 -16.17 -9.55
C ASN A 47 0.06 -16.24 -8.68
N LEU A 48 -0.07 -16.21 -7.34
CA LEU A 48 1.08 -16.18 -6.45
C LEU A 48 2.03 -17.37 -6.67
N ARG A 49 1.50 -18.55 -7.01
CA ARG A 49 2.32 -19.72 -7.35
C ARG A 49 3.20 -19.47 -8.57
N GLY A 50 2.61 -18.87 -9.61
CA GLY A 50 3.32 -18.49 -10.83
C GLY A 50 4.37 -17.41 -10.55
N ILE A 51 4.01 -16.40 -9.76
CA ILE A 51 4.92 -15.32 -9.35
C ILE A 51 6.10 -15.88 -8.55
N ASN A 52 5.86 -16.76 -7.58
CA ASN A 52 6.91 -17.41 -6.79
C ASN A 52 7.84 -18.26 -7.65
N ASN A 53 7.32 -18.93 -8.69
CA ASN A 53 8.16 -19.67 -9.63
C ASN A 53 8.94 -18.73 -10.56
N ALA A 54 8.34 -17.64 -11.03
CA ALA A 54 9.00 -16.61 -11.83
C ALA A 54 10.11 -15.88 -11.03
N ALA A 55 9.98 -15.84 -9.70
CA ALA A 55 10.98 -15.26 -8.82
C ALA A 55 12.38 -15.91 -8.94
N LYS A 56 12.46 -17.12 -9.50
CA LYS A 56 13.73 -17.78 -9.84
C LYS A 56 14.56 -16.99 -10.87
N GLY A 57 13.91 -16.24 -11.77
CA GLY A 57 14.58 -15.47 -12.81
C GLY A 57 14.65 -13.96 -12.56
N SER A 58 13.80 -13.42 -11.69
CA SER A 58 13.79 -11.98 -11.37
C SER A 58 13.09 -11.70 -10.04
N PRO A 59 13.51 -10.72 -9.22
CA PRO A 59 12.79 -10.32 -8.03
C PRO A 59 11.35 -9.84 -8.25
N TYR A 60 10.49 -10.16 -7.28
CA TYR A 60 9.10 -9.70 -7.21
C TYR A 60 8.77 -9.12 -5.83
N LEU A 61 8.12 -7.96 -5.81
CA LEU A 61 7.49 -7.38 -4.63
C LEU A 61 5.97 -7.48 -4.78
N VAL A 62 5.36 -8.26 -3.89
CA VAL A 62 3.92 -8.48 -3.83
C VAL A 62 3.35 -7.74 -2.63
N LEU A 63 2.27 -6.99 -2.84
CA LEU A 63 1.49 -6.34 -1.78
C LEU A 63 0.01 -6.69 -1.91
N THR A 64 -0.60 -7.04 -0.79
CA THR A 64 -2.05 -7.26 -0.61
C THR A 64 -2.48 -6.65 0.72
N ASP A 65 -3.77 -6.39 0.87
CA ASP A 65 -4.37 -5.95 2.12
C ASP A 65 -4.66 -7.14 3.03
N LEU A 66 -4.70 -6.90 4.34
CA LEU A 66 -5.11 -7.91 5.30
C LEU A 66 -6.63 -8.16 5.20
N ASP A 67 -7.40 -7.11 4.90
CA ASP A 67 -8.86 -7.11 4.89
C ASP A 67 -9.42 -7.69 6.20
N ARG A 68 -10.14 -8.82 6.11
CA ARG A 68 -10.80 -9.52 7.22
C ARG A 68 -10.03 -10.76 7.69
N ASN A 69 -8.82 -10.98 7.16
CA ASN A 69 -8.00 -12.11 7.59
C ASN A 69 -7.46 -11.86 9.01
N GLU A 70 -7.25 -12.93 9.77
CA GLU A 70 -6.83 -12.85 11.17
C GLU A 70 -5.46 -12.15 11.34
N CYS A 71 -4.48 -12.52 10.50
CA CYS A 71 -3.16 -11.89 10.54
C CYS A 71 -2.38 -12.09 9.21
N PRO A 72 -1.32 -11.30 8.97
CA PRO A 72 -0.47 -11.44 7.78
C PRO A 72 0.13 -12.83 7.58
N LEU A 73 0.44 -13.56 8.66
CA LEU A 73 0.99 -14.90 8.58
C LEU A 73 -0.05 -15.89 8.07
N ALA A 74 -1.32 -15.75 8.48
CA ALA A 74 -2.40 -16.58 7.98
C ALA A 74 -2.59 -16.39 6.46
N VAL A 75 -2.54 -15.14 5.97
CA VAL A 75 -2.57 -14.83 4.53
C VAL A 75 -1.40 -15.51 3.81
N LEU A 76 -0.19 -15.37 4.33
CA LEU A 76 1.00 -16.00 3.74
C LEU A 76 0.87 -17.53 3.67
N SER A 77 0.44 -18.18 4.75
CA SER A 77 0.28 -19.64 4.81
C SER A 77 -0.82 -20.15 3.89
N ASP A 78 -1.92 -19.41 3.74
CA ASP A 78 -3.03 -19.76 2.83
C ASP A 78 -2.66 -19.55 1.36
N TRP A 79 -1.97 -18.46 1.03
CA TRP A 79 -1.64 -18.13 -0.36
C TRP A 79 -0.40 -18.85 -0.87
N LEU A 80 0.53 -19.14 0.03
CA LEU A 80 1.84 -19.73 -0.27
C LEU A 80 2.12 -20.95 0.62
N PRO A 81 1.33 -22.04 0.53
CA PRO A 81 1.54 -23.28 1.31
C PRO A 81 2.76 -24.09 0.85
N TYR A 82 3.69 -23.47 0.11
CA TYR A 82 4.91 -24.04 -0.46
C TYR A 82 6.08 -23.07 -0.21
N PRO A 83 7.33 -23.54 -0.32
CA PRO A 83 8.49 -22.69 -0.02
C PRO A 83 8.49 -21.38 -0.81
N LYS A 84 8.64 -20.27 -0.08
CA LYS A 84 8.82 -18.94 -0.65
C LYS A 84 10.21 -18.84 -1.26
N HIS A 85 10.28 -18.45 -2.52
CA HIS A 85 11.55 -18.15 -3.17
C HIS A 85 12.22 -16.94 -2.48
N PRO A 86 13.55 -16.91 -2.31
CA PRO A 86 14.23 -15.77 -1.68
C PRO A 86 13.97 -14.44 -2.40
N ASN A 87 13.93 -14.47 -3.74
CA ASN A 87 13.60 -13.31 -4.59
C ASN A 87 12.13 -12.85 -4.55
N LEU A 88 11.26 -13.50 -3.78
CA LEU A 88 9.88 -13.08 -3.58
C LEU A 88 9.74 -12.33 -2.26
N ILE A 89 9.56 -11.01 -2.32
CA ILE A 89 9.16 -10.19 -1.18
C ILE A 89 7.63 -10.17 -1.14
N PHE A 90 7.02 -10.83 -0.17
CA PHE A 90 5.56 -10.84 0.01
C PHE A 90 5.19 -10.03 1.25
N ARG A 91 4.42 -8.95 1.06
CA ARG A 91 4.00 -8.04 2.12
C ARG A 91 2.48 -7.95 2.19
N VAL A 92 1.99 -7.72 3.41
CA VAL A 92 0.58 -7.47 3.71
C VAL A 92 0.48 -6.14 4.43
N ALA A 93 -0.36 -5.23 3.95
CA ALA A 93 -0.73 -4.02 4.66
C ALA A 93 -1.74 -4.36 5.76
N VAL A 94 -1.53 -3.85 6.98
CA VAL A 94 -2.44 -4.09 8.11
C VAL A 94 -3.10 -2.76 8.47
N VAL A 95 -4.42 -2.60 8.35
CA VAL A 95 -5.43 -3.53 7.79
C VAL A 95 -5.51 -3.43 6.26
N GLU A 96 -5.34 -2.24 5.72
CA GLU A 96 -5.38 -1.93 4.27
C GLU A 96 -4.28 -0.90 3.94
N VAL A 97 -3.94 -0.73 2.66
CA VAL A 97 -2.92 0.24 2.23
C VAL A 97 -3.26 1.68 2.64
N GLU A 98 -4.55 2.03 2.76
CA GLU A 98 -4.98 3.33 3.28
C GLU A 98 -4.45 3.63 4.68
N ALA A 99 -4.25 2.59 5.52
CA ALA A 99 -3.61 2.74 6.83
C ALA A 99 -2.18 3.30 6.69
N TRP A 100 -1.42 2.87 5.69
CA TRP A 100 -0.06 3.38 5.46
C TRP A 100 -0.05 4.84 5.04
N LEU A 101 -1.05 5.29 4.28
CA LEU A 101 -1.21 6.70 3.93
C LEU A 101 -1.51 7.54 5.17
N LEU A 102 -2.49 7.12 5.97
CA LEU A 102 -2.92 7.81 7.19
C LEU A 102 -1.82 7.86 8.26
N ALA A 103 -0.90 6.88 8.27
CA ALA A 103 0.22 6.85 9.18
C ALA A 103 1.14 8.08 9.05
N HIS A 104 1.20 8.72 7.87
CA HIS A 104 1.79 10.07 7.76
C HIS A 104 0.79 11.16 8.15
N ARG A 105 0.41 11.19 9.43
CA ARG A 105 -0.66 12.03 9.97
C ARG A 105 -0.55 13.50 9.55
N LYS A 106 0.63 14.10 9.74
CA LYS A 106 0.85 15.51 9.40
C LYS A 106 0.62 15.81 7.92
N ALA A 107 1.27 15.08 7.01
CA ALA A 107 1.11 15.32 5.58
C ALA A 107 -0.32 15.04 5.11
N PHE A 108 -0.99 14.02 5.67
CA PHE A 108 -2.36 13.72 5.31
C PHE A 108 -3.34 14.80 5.79
N ALA A 109 -3.13 15.35 6.99
CA ALA A 109 -3.90 16.49 7.50
C ALA A 109 -3.71 17.74 6.63
N ASP A 110 -2.46 18.04 6.25
CA ASP A 110 -2.10 19.15 5.36
C ASP A 110 -2.73 18.96 3.95
N PHE A 111 -2.71 17.72 3.44
CA PHE A 111 -3.33 17.33 2.17
C PHE A 111 -4.84 17.60 2.18
N LEU A 112 -5.56 17.14 3.21
CA LEU A 112 -7.00 17.40 3.33
C LEU A 112 -7.34 18.82 3.84
N GLY A 113 -6.37 19.56 4.38
CA GLY A 113 -6.62 20.85 5.03
C GLY A 113 -7.51 20.72 6.28
N ILE A 114 -7.25 19.71 7.11
CA ILE A 114 -7.96 19.44 8.38
C ILE A 114 -7.00 19.54 9.58
N SER A 115 -7.53 19.50 10.81
CA SER A 115 -6.66 19.35 11.99
C SER A 115 -6.05 17.95 12.04
N ILE A 116 -4.75 17.87 12.39
CA ILE A 116 -4.05 16.60 12.62
C ILE A 116 -4.67 15.78 13.77
N ASP A 117 -5.30 16.45 14.74
CA ASP A 117 -5.94 15.80 15.89
C ASP A 117 -7.12 14.90 15.50
N LEU A 118 -7.66 15.08 14.30
CA LEU A 118 -8.70 14.22 13.76
C LEU A 118 -8.18 12.86 13.30
N ILE A 119 -6.87 12.75 13.04
CA ILE A 119 -6.25 11.52 12.56
C ILE A 119 -5.73 10.74 13.78
N PRO A 120 -6.19 9.50 14.01
CA PRO A 120 -5.74 8.68 15.13
C PRO A 120 -4.21 8.50 15.16
N HIS A 121 -3.67 8.28 16.35
CA HIS A 121 -2.24 7.96 16.52
C HIS A 121 -1.92 6.52 16.13
N ASP A 122 -2.76 5.57 16.56
CA ASP A 122 -2.59 4.14 16.32
C ASP A 122 -3.39 3.70 15.09
N ILE A 123 -2.83 3.94 13.91
CA ILE A 123 -3.50 3.67 12.63
C ILE A 123 -3.56 2.18 12.29
N ASP A 124 -2.58 1.38 12.75
CA ASP A 124 -2.59 -0.07 12.51
C ASP A 124 -3.74 -0.78 13.25
N SER A 125 -4.31 -0.15 14.29
CA SER A 125 -5.49 -0.65 15.03
C SER A 125 -6.83 -0.21 14.42
N GLU A 126 -6.82 0.65 13.39
CA GLU A 126 -8.05 1.04 12.70
C GLU A 126 -8.60 -0.12 11.85
N THR A 127 -9.85 -0.48 12.11
CA THR A 127 -10.51 -1.64 11.48
C THR A 127 -11.00 -1.38 10.07
N ASP A 128 -11.29 -0.12 9.72
CA ASP A 128 -11.69 0.28 8.37
C ASP A 128 -10.98 1.59 7.95
N PRO A 129 -9.67 1.51 7.62
CA PRO A 129 -8.86 2.68 7.29
C PRO A 129 -9.40 3.46 6.09
N LYS A 130 -9.94 2.75 5.08
CA LYS A 130 -10.61 3.36 3.93
C LYS A 130 -11.83 4.17 4.33
N ARG A 131 -12.67 3.66 5.24
CA ARG A 131 -13.81 4.43 5.75
C ARG A 131 -13.35 5.64 6.57
N LEU A 132 -12.38 5.46 7.47
CA LEU A 132 -11.80 6.56 8.23
C LEU A 132 -11.28 7.66 7.30
N LEU A 133 -10.54 7.29 6.25
CA LEU A 133 -10.03 8.22 5.25
C LEU A 133 -11.14 9.04 4.60
N ILE A 134 -12.23 8.39 4.19
CA ILE A 134 -13.39 9.07 3.60
C ILE A 134 -14.06 10.01 4.60
N ASP A 135 -14.19 9.60 5.86
CA ASP A 135 -14.80 10.41 6.92
C ASP A 135 -13.93 11.62 7.30
N LEU A 136 -12.60 11.50 7.20
CA LEU A 136 -11.67 12.64 7.27
C LEU A 136 -11.83 13.57 6.07
N ALA A 137 -11.92 13.01 4.86
CA ALA A 137 -12.08 13.79 3.63
C ALA A 137 -13.40 14.59 3.59
N LYS A 138 -14.48 14.10 4.21
CA LYS A 138 -15.73 14.86 4.41
C LYS A 138 -15.52 16.18 5.16
N ARG A 139 -14.55 16.22 6.07
CA ARG A 139 -14.20 17.39 6.89
C ARG A 139 -13.20 18.33 6.19
N SER A 140 -12.73 17.96 5.00
CA SER A 140 -11.79 18.76 4.21
C SER A 140 -12.35 20.16 3.94
N ARG A 141 -11.49 21.17 4.15
CA ARG A 141 -11.77 22.55 3.76
C ARG A 141 -11.64 22.74 2.24
N LYS A 142 -10.99 21.80 1.56
CA LYS A 142 -10.75 21.83 0.10
C LYS A 142 -11.90 21.12 -0.61
N ARG A 143 -12.88 21.91 -1.09
CA ARG A 143 -14.08 21.39 -1.76
C ARG A 143 -13.78 20.38 -2.87
N ASN A 144 -12.80 20.67 -3.73
CA ASN A 144 -12.44 19.79 -4.84
C ASN A 144 -11.99 18.40 -4.36
N LEU A 145 -11.18 18.33 -3.29
CA LEU A 145 -10.75 17.05 -2.70
C LEU A 145 -11.93 16.29 -2.12
N ARG A 146 -12.82 16.99 -1.41
CA ARG A 146 -14.01 16.38 -0.83
C ARG A 146 -14.90 15.77 -1.92
N ASP A 147 -15.19 16.54 -2.97
CA ASP A 147 -16.06 16.10 -4.07
C ASP A 147 -15.42 14.96 -4.90
N ALA A 148 -14.08 14.87 -4.91
CA ALA A 148 -13.32 13.81 -5.59
C ALA A 148 -13.25 12.50 -4.78
N ILE A 149 -13.00 12.57 -3.47
CA ILE A 149 -12.73 11.41 -2.60
C ILE A 149 -14.02 10.87 -1.96
N VAL A 150 -14.98 11.73 -1.63
CA VAL A 150 -16.19 11.32 -0.90
C VAL A 150 -17.25 10.84 -1.91
N PRO A 151 -17.90 9.68 -1.66
CA PRO A 151 -18.99 9.23 -2.52
C PRO A 151 -20.15 10.25 -2.52
N PRO A 152 -20.82 10.48 -3.67
CA PRO A 152 -21.96 11.38 -3.74
C PRO A 152 -23.09 10.96 -2.79
N GLN A 153 -23.79 11.95 -2.23
CA GLN A 153 -24.92 11.69 -1.34
C GLN A 153 -26.01 10.88 -2.06
N GLY A 154 -26.52 9.83 -1.40
CA GLY A 154 -27.52 8.93 -1.97
C GLY A 154 -26.98 7.90 -2.98
N SER A 155 -25.67 7.88 -3.24
CA SER A 155 -25.03 6.85 -4.06
C SER A 155 -24.79 5.56 -3.28
N THR A 156 -24.82 4.42 -3.97
CA THR A 156 -24.33 3.13 -3.46
C THR A 156 -22.81 2.97 -3.57
N ALA A 157 -22.12 3.95 -4.15
CA ALA A 157 -20.67 3.94 -4.28
C ALA A 157 -19.99 3.99 -2.90
N LYS A 158 -18.94 3.18 -2.74
CA LYS A 158 -18.14 3.13 -1.51
C LYS A 158 -17.08 4.24 -1.46
N ILE A 159 -16.66 4.74 -2.62
CA ILE A 159 -15.60 5.74 -2.78
C ILE A 159 -16.05 6.84 -3.74
N GLY A 160 -15.41 8.01 -3.67
CA GLY A 160 -15.60 9.10 -4.62
C GLY A 160 -15.04 8.79 -6.00
N ARG A 161 -15.44 9.60 -6.99
CA ARG A 161 -15.15 9.34 -8.41
C ARG A 161 -13.67 9.35 -8.76
N ASP A 162 -12.88 10.15 -8.04
CA ASP A 162 -11.45 10.31 -8.26
C ASP A 162 -10.65 9.96 -7.00
N TYR A 163 -11.16 9.00 -6.23
CA TYR A 163 -10.52 8.54 -4.99
C TYR A 163 -9.06 8.14 -5.22
N ASN A 164 -8.79 7.23 -6.16
CA ASN A 164 -7.43 6.78 -6.45
C ASN A 164 -6.55 7.90 -7.02
N GLY A 165 -7.08 8.75 -7.90
CA GLY A 165 -6.28 9.84 -8.49
C GLY A 165 -5.74 10.79 -7.43
N GLN A 166 -6.61 11.23 -6.52
CA GLN A 166 -6.22 12.14 -5.42
C GLN A 166 -5.23 11.49 -4.44
N LEU A 167 -5.42 10.21 -4.10
CA LEU A 167 -4.52 9.52 -3.17
C LEU A 167 -3.17 9.18 -3.80
N ILE A 168 -3.14 8.85 -5.09
CA ILE A 168 -1.90 8.64 -5.84
C ILE A 168 -1.13 9.97 -5.94
N GLU A 169 -1.82 11.08 -6.18
CA GLU A 169 -1.18 12.41 -6.16
C GLU A 169 -0.55 12.71 -4.79
N PHE A 170 -1.29 12.47 -3.70
CA PHE A 170 -0.77 12.60 -2.35
C PHE A 170 0.48 11.74 -2.11
N VAL A 171 0.44 10.47 -2.52
CA VAL A 171 1.56 9.53 -2.40
C VAL A 171 2.80 10.06 -3.13
N ASN A 172 2.63 10.53 -4.36
CA ASN A 172 3.76 10.96 -5.20
C ASN A 172 4.37 12.30 -4.76
N GLN A 173 3.57 13.20 -4.17
CA GLN A 173 3.99 14.58 -3.89
C GLN A 173 4.27 14.88 -2.42
N ASN A 174 3.57 14.23 -1.49
CA ASN A 174 3.57 14.65 -0.08
C ASN A 174 3.91 13.53 0.89
N TRP A 175 3.64 12.27 0.54
CA TRP A 175 3.82 11.15 1.45
C TRP A 175 5.30 10.77 1.60
N GLN A 176 5.80 10.86 2.84
CA GLN A 176 7.11 10.39 3.26
C GLN A 176 7.02 9.09 4.08
N VAL A 177 7.62 8.03 3.56
CA VAL A 177 7.67 6.69 4.18
C VAL A 177 8.41 6.73 5.51
N ALA A 178 9.45 7.55 5.61
CA ALA A 178 10.23 7.71 6.84
C ALA A 178 9.39 8.19 8.02
N ALA A 179 8.47 9.16 7.80
CA ALA A 179 7.57 9.62 8.84
C ALA A 179 6.39 8.67 9.07
N ALA A 180 5.89 8.03 8.00
CA ALA A 180 4.76 7.10 8.08
C ALA A 180 5.09 5.83 8.88
N ARG A 181 6.29 5.26 8.69
CA ARG A 181 6.69 4.00 9.34
C ARG A 181 6.82 4.12 10.86
N ASP A 182 7.05 5.31 11.39
CA ASP A 182 7.08 5.55 12.85
C ASP A 182 5.71 5.35 13.49
N CYS A 183 4.63 5.47 12.70
CA CYS A 183 3.24 5.32 13.15
C CYS A 183 2.58 4.03 12.66
N SER A 184 3.27 3.20 11.86
CA SER A 184 2.75 1.94 11.33
C SER A 184 3.81 0.84 11.36
N ARG A 185 3.62 -0.14 12.26
CA ARG A 185 4.48 -1.32 12.36
C ARG A 185 4.35 -2.21 11.13
N SER A 186 3.19 -2.22 10.47
CA SER A 186 3.00 -2.98 9.24
C SER A 186 3.82 -2.42 8.08
N LEU A 187 3.84 -1.09 7.92
CA LEU A 187 4.69 -0.37 6.97
C LEU A 187 6.18 -0.49 7.33
N ASP A 188 6.53 -0.33 8.60
CA ASP A 188 7.92 -0.47 9.07
C ASP A 188 8.53 -1.82 8.70
N ARG A 189 7.78 -2.90 8.95
CA ARG A 189 8.20 -4.25 8.55
C ARG A 189 8.34 -4.37 7.03
N ALA A 190 7.49 -3.71 6.23
CA ALA A 190 7.56 -3.76 4.78
C ALA A 190 8.81 -3.04 4.27
N MET A 191 9.07 -1.85 4.78
CA MET A 191 10.26 -1.07 4.48
C MET A 191 11.54 -1.82 4.87
N ASN A 192 11.55 -2.44 6.05
CA ASN A 192 12.69 -3.26 6.48
C ASN A 192 12.94 -4.46 5.56
N ALA A 193 11.90 -5.14 5.09
CA ALA A 193 12.06 -6.23 4.12
C ALA A 193 12.65 -5.75 2.80
N ILE A 194 12.30 -4.54 2.35
CA ILE A 194 12.81 -3.93 1.11
C ILE A 194 14.25 -3.45 1.27
N ILE A 195 14.60 -2.81 2.39
CA ILE A 195 15.95 -2.30 2.65
C ILE A 195 16.96 -3.44 2.74
N HIS A 196 16.60 -4.56 3.36
CA HIS A 196 17.52 -5.69 3.59
C HIS A 196 17.45 -6.78 2.51
N PHE A 197 16.69 -6.56 1.44
CA PHE A 197 16.51 -7.58 0.40
C PHE A 197 17.77 -7.75 -0.46
N GLU A 198 18.37 -8.94 -0.49
CA GLU A 198 19.46 -9.25 -1.42
C GLU A 198 18.99 -10.29 -2.44
N PRO A 199 19.03 -10.00 -3.75
CA PRO A 199 18.62 -10.96 -4.77
C PRO A 199 19.61 -12.13 -4.85
N THR A 200 19.06 -13.33 -5.01
CA THR A 200 19.77 -14.55 -5.40
C THR A 200 19.65 -14.75 -6.91
N TRP A 201 20.79 -14.83 -7.60
CA TRP A 201 20.87 -14.99 -9.06
C TRP A 201 21.07 -16.44 -9.48
#